data_AF-A0A9D5FT16-F1
#
_entry.id   AF-A0A9D5FT16-F1
#
_cell.length_a   1.000
_cell.length_b   1.000
_cell.length_c   1.000
_cell.angle_alpha   90.00
_cell.angle_beta   90.00
_cell.angle_gamma   90.00
#
_symmetry.space_group_name_H-M   'P 1'
#
loop_
_entity.id
_entity.type
_entity.pdbx_description
1 polymer ?
#
loop_
_entity_poly.entity_id
_entity_poly.type
_entity_poly.pdbx_seq_one_letter_code
_entity_poly.pdbx_strand_id
1 'polypeptide(L)'
;MAPDARIRYFFRGNIEAAVTPVLEEIERRLTWRSRKHATVMERITKIGDALLTLKEMEYIGRQQTLDLDQRLKAMIDSLLVPLENEWLKGKHEGDVIARIKSIRAVILPDMIAGEIAEEERARRWEQIADTYLAQQVHFYPPEYFGPNPTPEQLLETVEHFEENLTDKVRIHRPVHAVLEVGEAIEVSAARDRNAETDPVMARLRTDLESMLTGLKGRRPPE
;
A
#
# COMPACT_ATOMS: atom_id res chain seq x y z
N MET A 1 -15.33 -15.85 -22.47
CA MET A 1 -14.11 -15.10 -22.78
C MET A 1 -14.05 -13.90 -21.88
N ALA A 2 -12.93 -13.69 -21.18
CA ALA A 2 -12.66 -12.46 -20.43
C ALA A 2 -11.31 -11.92 -20.93
N PRO A 3 -11.23 -10.68 -21.41
CA PRO A 3 -9.95 -10.05 -21.71
C PRO A 3 -9.31 -9.55 -20.41
N ASP A 4 -8.00 -9.65 -20.32
CA ASP A 4 -7.21 -8.96 -19.33
C ASP A 4 -6.96 -7.51 -19.76
N ALA A 5 -6.94 -6.61 -18.78
CA ALA A 5 -6.85 -5.17 -19.01
C ALA A 5 -5.84 -4.57 -18.04
N ARG A 6 -4.93 -3.78 -18.57
CA ARG A 6 -3.94 -3.05 -17.79
C ARG A 6 -4.11 -1.54 -18.00
N ILE A 7 -4.05 -0.80 -16.90
CA ILE A 7 -4.05 0.67 -16.92
C ILE A 7 -2.71 1.17 -16.40
N ARG A 8 -2.10 2.15 -17.10
CA ARG A 8 -0.98 2.94 -16.60
C ARG A 8 -1.34 4.42 -16.64
N TYR A 9 -1.09 5.11 -15.54
CA TYR A 9 -1.27 6.55 -15.44
C TYR A 9 0.05 7.29 -15.65
N PHE A 10 -0.04 8.47 -16.25
CA PHE A 10 1.04 9.42 -16.43
C PHE A 10 0.58 10.78 -15.95
N PHE A 11 1.27 11.35 -14.96
CA PHE A 11 1.01 12.70 -14.52
C PHE A 11 1.66 13.68 -15.49
N ARG A 12 0.85 14.59 -16.05
CA ARG A 12 1.29 15.56 -17.08
C ARG A 12 1.45 16.98 -16.54
N GLY A 13 1.20 17.17 -15.25
CA GLY A 13 1.38 18.46 -14.60
C GLY A 13 2.81 18.71 -14.13
N ASN A 14 3.01 19.87 -13.52
CA ASN A 14 4.22 20.17 -12.76
C ASN A 14 4.14 19.48 -11.40
N ILE A 15 4.99 18.47 -11.18
CA ILE A 15 4.97 17.67 -9.95
C ILE A 15 5.25 18.52 -8.71
N GLU A 16 6.22 19.44 -8.78
CA GLU A 16 6.57 20.30 -7.65
C GLU A 16 5.39 21.20 -7.26
N ALA A 17 4.74 21.82 -8.25
CA ALA A 17 3.58 22.67 -8.01
C ALA A 17 2.38 21.89 -7.44
N ALA A 18 2.22 20.62 -7.86
CA ALA A 18 1.13 19.77 -7.41
C ALA A 18 1.28 19.36 -5.95
N VAL A 19 2.46 18.87 -5.56
CA VAL A 19 2.66 18.28 -4.22
C VAL A 19 3.10 19.30 -3.16
N THR A 20 3.69 20.43 -3.56
CA THR A 20 4.21 21.42 -2.61
C THR A 20 3.18 21.89 -1.58
N PRO A 21 1.93 22.25 -1.96
CA PRO A 21 0.91 22.66 -0.99
C PRO A 21 0.61 21.57 0.03
N VAL A 22 0.50 20.31 -0.42
CA VAL A 22 0.22 19.17 0.46
C VAL A 22 1.36 18.95 1.44
N LEU A 23 2.61 18.98 0.95
CA LEU A 23 3.80 18.87 1.79
C LEU A 23 3.89 19.99 2.84
N GLU A 24 3.55 21.23 2.49
CA GLU A 24 3.54 22.35 3.45
C GLU A 24 2.48 22.17 4.55
N GLU A 25 1.33 21.57 4.21
CA GLU A 25 0.31 21.26 5.19
C GLU A 25 0.72 20.12 6.12
N ILE A 26 1.35 19.07 5.59
CA ILE A 26 1.89 17.97 6.38
C ILE A 26 2.98 18.49 7.33
N GLU A 27 3.92 19.29 6.82
CA GLU A 27 4.97 19.92 7.64
C GLU A 27 4.36 20.75 8.77
N ARG A 28 3.32 21.54 8.50
CA ARG A 28 2.63 22.34 9.52
C ARG A 28 1.94 21.45 10.57
N ARG A 29 1.30 20.35 10.16
CA ARG A 29 0.71 19.36 11.08
C ARG A 29 1.76 18.72 11.98
N LEU A 30 2.95 18.47 11.44
CA LEU A 30 4.11 17.99 12.19
C LEU A 30 4.81 19.09 13.01
N THR A 31 4.25 20.31 13.08
CA THR A 31 4.81 21.50 13.76
C THR A 31 6.15 21.98 13.18
N TRP A 32 6.47 21.59 11.96
CA TRP A 32 7.70 21.97 11.26
C TRP A 32 7.54 23.29 10.50
N ARG A 33 8.66 23.99 10.29
CA ARG A 33 8.72 25.11 9.36
C ARG A 33 8.82 24.59 7.92
N SER A 34 8.07 25.20 7.00
CA SER A 34 8.15 24.86 5.58
C SER A 34 9.58 25.03 5.05
N ARG A 35 10.09 23.98 4.40
CA ARG A 35 11.45 23.92 3.84
C ARG A 35 11.44 24.27 2.37
N LYS A 36 11.15 25.54 2.05
CA LYS A 36 11.02 26.03 0.65
C LYS A 36 12.28 25.88 -0.21
N HIS A 37 13.45 25.70 0.41
CA HIS A 37 14.73 25.52 -0.30
C HIS A 37 15.12 24.06 -0.50
N ALA A 38 14.40 23.11 0.11
CA ALA A 38 14.63 21.69 -0.09
C ALA A 38 13.87 21.20 -1.32
N THR A 39 14.44 20.23 -2.02
CA THR A 39 13.78 19.53 -3.12
C THR A 39 12.55 18.77 -2.61
N VAL A 40 11.61 18.47 -3.51
CA VAL A 40 10.42 17.65 -3.19
C VAL A 40 10.82 16.30 -2.58
N MET A 41 11.84 15.65 -3.15
CA MET A 41 12.30 14.35 -2.65
C MET A 41 12.86 14.44 -1.23
N GLU A 42 13.69 15.44 -0.93
CA GLU A 42 14.23 15.63 0.43
C GLU A 42 13.12 15.85 1.46
N ARG A 43 12.05 16.57 1.08
CA ARG A 43 10.88 16.80 1.93
C ARG A 43 10.11 15.50 2.15
N ILE A 44 9.84 14.75 1.09
CA ILE A 44 9.15 13.45 1.13
C ILE A 44 9.92 12.45 2.01
N THR A 45 11.23 12.28 1.78
CA THR A 45 12.07 11.36 2.57
C THR A 45 12.02 11.74 4.04
N LYS A 46 12.15 13.03 4.36
CA LYS A 46 12.14 13.49 5.75
C LYS A 46 10.78 13.29 6.44
N ILE A 47 9.69 13.59 5.73
CA ILE A 47 8.33 13.38 6.25
C ILE A 47 8.09 11.89 6.46
N GLY A 48 8.40 11.04 5.48
CA GLY A 48 8.27 9.59 5.59
C GLY A 48 9.05 9.02 6.77
N ASP A 49 10.31 9.44 6.94
CA ASP A 49 11.13 9.04 8.09
C ASP A 49 10.50 9.44 9.44
N ALA A 50 9.97 10.66 9.54
CA ALA A 50 9.30 11.10 10.76
C ALA A 50 8.00 10.35 11.03
N LEU A 51 7.15 10.14 10.01
CA LEU A 51 5.90 9.41 10.15
C LEU A 51 6.14 7.95 10.57
N LEU A 52 7.11 7.28 9.94
CA LEU A 52 7.50 5.92 10.31
C LEU A 52 8.06 5.89 11.74
N THR A 53 8.95 6.81 12.09
CA THR A 53 9.54 6.89 13.44
C THR A 53 8.47 7.10 14.51
N LEU A 54 7.46 7.93 14.26
CA LEU A 54 6.34 8.12 15.19
C LEU A 54 5.56 6.81 15.41
N LYS A 55 5.32 6.05 14.34
CA LYS A 55 4.67 4.73 14.43
C LYS A 55 5.54 3.68 15.12
N GLU A 56 6.85 3.69 14.91
CA GLU A 56 7.78 2.84 15.65
C GLU A 56 7.79 3.16 17.14
N MET A 57 7.74 4.44 17.52
CA MET A 57 7.62 4.83 18.94
C MET A 57 6.29 4.38 19.55
N GLU A 58 5.19 4.47 18.80
CA GLU A 58 3.86 4.06 19.25
C GLU A 58 3.75 2.54 19.46
N TYR A 59 4.19 1.73 18.48
CA TYR A 59 3.96 0.28 18.47
C TYR A 59 5.16 -0.55 18.97
N ILE A 60 6.38 -0.07 18.79
CA ILE A 60 7.62 -0.77 19.18
C ILE A 60 8.22 -0.15 20.44
N GLY A 61 7.84 1.08 20.79
CA GLY A 61 8.34 1.81 21.95
C GLY A 61 9.70 2.50 21.75
N ARG A 62 10.28 2.42 20.55
CA ARG A 62 11.57 3.04 20.20
C ARG A 62 11.68 3.30 18.70
N GLN A 63 12.43 4.33 18.34
CA GLN A 63 12.88 4.55 16.97
C GLN A 63 13.79 3.40 16.52
N GLN A 64 13.64 2.98 15.27
CA GLN A 64 14.58 2.05 14.64
C GLN A 64 15.67 2.77 13.85
N THR A 65 16.86 2.17 13.81
CA THR A 65 18.04 2.69 13.09
C THR A 65 18.46 1.79 11.93
N LEU A 66 17.59 0.85 11.54
CA LEU A 66 17.80 -0.05 10.41
C LEU A 66 17.59 0.70 9.08
N ASP A 67 17.89 0.04 7.96
CA ASP A 67 17.51 0.56 6.65
C ASP A 67 15.97 0.60 6.48
N LEU A 68 15.47 1.35 5.50
CA LEU A 68 14.04 1.56 5.33
C LEU A 68 13.27 0.24 5.15
N ASP A 69 13.78 -0.69 4.35
CA ASP A 69 13.12 -1.98 4.09
C ASP A 69 12.99 -2.81 5.38
N GLN A 70 14.07 -2.89 6.15
CA GLN A 70 14.09 -3.56 7.43
C GLN A 70 13.17 -2.90 8.46
N ARG A 71 13.11 -1.57 8.47
CA ARG A 71 12.20 -0.81 9.35
C ARG A 71 10.74 -1.09 9.01
N LEU A 72 10.38 -1.03 7.73
CA LEU A 72 9.02 -1.34 7.25
C LEU A 72 8.64 -2.78 7.62
N LYS A 73 9.53 -3.75 7.37
CA LYS A 73 9.32 -5.15 7.74
C LYS A 73 9.15 -5.35 9.25
N ALA A 74 9.99 -4.72 10.06
CA ALA A 74 9.90 -4.79 11.52
C ALA A 74 8.60 -4.17 12.04
N MET A 75 8.16 -3.06 11.45
CA MET A 75 6.88 -2.42 11.76
C MET A 75 5.71 -3.35 11.42
N ILE A 76 5.68 -3.93 10.22
CA ILE A 76 4.65 -4.89 9.81
C ILE A 76 4.61 -6.10 10.75
N ASP A 77 5.77 -6.67 11.08
CA ASP A 77 5.83 -7.82 11.99
C ASP A 77 5.40 -7.46 13.41
N SER A 78 5.69 -6.25 13.91
CA SER A 78 5.21 -5.81 15.22
C SER A 78 3.68 -5.69 15.29
N LEU A 79 3.02 -5.42 14.16
CA LEU A 79 1.56 -5.32 14.06
C LEU A 79 0.91 -6.71 13.88
N LEU A 80 1.46 -7.53 12.98
CA LEU A 80 0.79 -8.77 12.56
C LEU A 80 1.14 -9.97 13.43
N VAL A 81 2.39 -10.14 13.87
CA VAL A 81 2.80 -11.35 14.61
C VAL A 81 2.01 -11.57 15.90
N PRO A 82 1.69 -10.54 16.71
CA PRO A 82 0.82 -10.73 17.87
C PRO A 82 -0.56 -11.29 17.51
N LEU A 83 -1.17 -10.77 16.44
CA LEU A 83 -2.48 -11.22 15.96
C LEU A 83 -2.42 -12.64 15.38
N GLU A 84 -1.35 -12.98 14.67
CA GLU A 84 -1.14 -14.32 14.12
C GLU A 84 -0.96 -15.37 15.24
N ASN A 85 -0.24 -15.02 16.30
CA ASN A 85 -0.09 -15.89 17.46
C ASN A 85 -1.42 -16.13 18.17
N GLU A 86 -2.24 -15.08 18.32
CA GLU A 86 -3.55 -15.16 18.97
C GLU A 86 -4.57 -15.94 18.12
N TRP A 87 -4.73 -15.57 16.85
CA TRP A 87 -5.84 -16.05 16.02
C TRP A 87 -5.50 -17.23 15.12
N LEU A 88 -4.23 -17.37 14.73
CA LEU A 88 -3.79 -18.33 13.72
C LEU A 88 -2.78 -19.37 14.26
N LYS A 89 -2.51 -19.35 15.58
CA LYS A 89 -1.60 -20.27 16.28
C LYS A 89 -0.13 -20.19 15.81
N GLY A 90 0.31 -19.02 15.36
CA GLY A 90 1.71 -18.78 15.07
C GLY A 90 1.93 -17.82 13.90
N LYS A 91 3.15 -17.27 13.83
CA LYS A 91 3.60 -16.42 12.73
C LYS A 91 3.44 -17.12 11.38
N HIS A 92 2.90 -16.39 10.42
CA HIS A 92 2.86 -16.81 9.03
C HIS A 92 3.95 -16.08 8.23
N GLU A 93 4.52 -16.78 7.26
CA GLU A 93 5.45 -16.19 6.29
C GLU A 93 4.75 -15.94 4.96
N GLY A 94 5.32 -15.05 4.15
CA GLY A 94 4.83 -14.75 2.81
C GLY A 94 4.24 -13.35 2.69
N ASP A 95 3.35 -13.19 1.71
CA ASP A 95 2.75 -11.92 1.31
C ASP A 95 1.96 -11.26 2.46
N VAL A 96 2.20 -9.96 2.67
CA VAL A 96 1.59 -9.18 3.77
C VAL A 96 0.07 -9.12 3.62
N ILE A 97 -0.45 -9.01 2.39
CA ILE A 97 -1.88 -8.96 2.13
C ILE A 97 -2.52 -10.33 2.44
N ALA A 98 -1.86 -11.44 2.10
CA ALA A 98 -2.32 -12.77 2.48
C ALA A 98 -2.39 -12.94 4.01
N ARG A 99 -1.35 -12.51 4.75
CA ARG A 99 -1.34 -12.53 6.22
C ARG A 99 -2.51 -11.75 6.82
N ILE A 100 -2.75 -10.52 6.34
CA ILE A 100 -3.87 -9.67 6.74
C ILE A 100 -5.22 -10.35 6.48
N LYS A 101 -5.40 -10.95 5.29
CA LYS A 101 -6.64 -11.66 4.93
C LYS A 101 -6.91 -12.83 5.87
N SER A 102 -5.88 -13.61 6.21
CA SER A 102 -6.01 -14.74 7.14
C SER A 102 -6.46 -14.29 8.53
N ILE A 103 -5.88 -13.20 9.06
CA ILE A 103 -6.30 -12.63 10.35
C ILE A 103 -7.77 -12.17 10.29
N ARG A 104 -8.13 -11.36 9.28
CA ARG A 104 -9.49 -10.81 9.14
C ARG A 104 -10.55 -11.90 8.97
N ALA A 105 -10.22 -13.00 8.29
CA ALA A 105 -11.13 -14.13 8.08
C ALA A 105 -11.53 -14.83 9.37
N VAL A 106 -10.71 -14.75 10.42
CA VAL A 106 -11.01 -15.34 11.74
C VAL A 106 -11.63 -14.32 12.69
N ILE A 107 -11.22 -13.05 12.65
CA ILE A 107 -11.72 -12.02 13.58
C ILE A 107 -13.14 -11.55 13.23
N LEU A 108 -13.42 -11.28 11.95
CA LEU A 108 -14.64 -10.58 11.51
C LEU A 108 -15.96 -11.36 11.69
N PRO A 109 -16.03 -12.69 11.48
CA PRO A 109 -17.30 -13.42 11.55
C PRO A 109 -18.07 -13.19 12.86
N ASP A 110 -17.42 -13.33 14.02
CA ASP A 110 -18.09 -13.17 15.32
C ASP A 110 -18.48 -11.70 15.58
N MET A 111 -17.68 -10.74 15.10
CA MET A 111 -17.99 -9.31 15.21
C MET A 111 -19.25 -8.93 14.42
N ILE A 112 -19.49 -9.60 13.29
CA ILE A 112 -20.65 -9.38 12.42
C ILE A 112 -21.88 -10.12 12.98
N ALA A 113 -21.69 -11.34 13.50
CA ALA A 113 -22.76 -12.11 14.13
C ALA A 113 -23.34 -11.40 15.37
N GLY A 114 -22.54 -10.51 16.00
CA GLY A 114 -22.96 -9.77 17.19
C GLY A 114 -22.96 -10.62 18.46
N GLU A 115 -22.23 -11.73 18.45
CA GLU A 115 -22.19 -12.73 19.53
C GLU A 115 -21.08 -12.47 20.55
N ILE A 116 -20.46 -11.29 20.51
CA ILE A 116 -19.36 -10.90 21.39
C ILE A 116 -19.74 -9.71 22.28
N ALA A 117 -19.19 -9.68 23.49
CA ALA A 117 -19.34 -8.55 24.39
C ALA A 117 -18.76 -7.26 23.76
N GLU A 118 -19.32 -6.10 24.09
CA GLU A 118 -18.86 -4.81 23.53
C GLU A 118 -17.38 -4.52 23.82
N GLU A 119 -16.87 -4.94 24.99
CA GLU A 119 -15.45 -4.81 25.32
C GLU A 119 -14.55 -5.62 24.37
N GLU A 120 -14.95 -6.85 24.06
CA GLU A 120 -14.24 -7.70 23.10
C GLU A 120 -14.40 -7.18 21.67
N ARG A 121 -15.55 -6.59 21.35
CA ARG A 121 -15.79 -5.94 20.07
C ARG A 121 -14.86 -4.74 19.88
N ALA A 122 -14.70 -3.89 20.89
CA ALA A 122 -13.80 -2.76 20.87
C ALA A 122 -12.33 -3.22 20.71
N ARG A 123 -11.91 -4.24 21.47
CA ARG A 123 -10.56 -4.83 21.35
C ARG A 123 -10.29 -5.37 19.95
N ARG A 124 -11.22 -6.13 19.37
CA ARG A 124 -11.07 -6.65 18.00
C ARG A 124 -11.05 -5.54 16.94
N TRP A 125 -11.75 -4.42 17.17
CA TRP A 125 -11.64 -3.25 16.29
C TRP A 125 -10.24 -2.65 16.28
N GLU A 126 -9.56 -2.58 17.43
CA GLU A 126 -8.15 -2.16 17.50
C GLU A 126 -7.25 -3.12 16.70
N GLN A 127 -7.45 -4.42 16.85
CA GLN A 127 -6.71 -5.43 16.08
C GLN A 127 -6.95 -5.31 14.57
N ILE A 128 -8.19 -5.01 14.14
CA ILE A 128 -8.49 -4.74 12.73
C ILE A 128 -7.79 -3.46 12.26
N ALA A 129 -7.73 -2.42 13.09
CA ALA A 129 -6.99 -1.20 12.79
C ALA A 129 -5.49 -1.47 12.60
N ASP A 130 -4.90 -2.36 13.41
CA ASP A 130 -3.50 -2.76 13.24
C ASP A 130 -3.25 -3.47 11.91
N THR A 131 -4.20 -4.32 11.45
CA THR A 131 -4.10 -4.91 10.11
C THR A 131 -4.17 -3.86 9.00
N TYR A 132 -4.91 -2.78 9.21
CA TYR A 132 -5.02 -1.69 8.25
C TYR A 132 -3.73 -0.85 8.23
N LEU A 133 -3.15 -0.56 9.40
CA LEU A 133 -1.85 0.10 9.47
C LEU A 133 -0.75 -0.74 8.81
N ALA A 134 -0.73 -2.06 9.04
CA ALA A 134 0.23 -2.96 8.38
C ALA A 134 0.09 -2.91 6.84
N GLN A 135 -1.14 -2.82 6.35
CA GLN A 135 -1.44 -2.63 4.93
C GLN A 135 -0.90 -1.29 4.41
N GLN A 136 -1.13 -0.20 5.14
CA GLN A 136 -0.61 1.12 4.78
C GLN A 136 0.91 1.13 4.71
N VAL A 137 1.60 0.57 5.72
CA VAL A 137 3.07 0.47 5.77
C VAL A 137 3.59 -0.35 4.58
N HIS A 138 2.91 -1.44 4.21
CA HIS A 138 3.27 -2.27 3.07
C HIS A 138 3.18 -1.54 1.73
N PHE A 139 2.24 -0.59 1.59
CA PHE A 139 2.06 0.20 0.37
C PHE A 139 2.99 1.42 0.26
N TYR A 140 4.10 1.45 1.02
CA TYR A 140 5.23 2.34 0.77
C TYR A 140 6.41 1.54 0.20
N PRO A 141 6.47 1.29 -1.14
CA PRO A 141 7.55 0.51 -1.71
C PRO A 141 8.87 1.26 -1.54
N PRO A 142 9.93 0.63 -1.00
CA PRO A 142 11.23 1.29 -0.81
C PRO A 142 11.79 1.93 -2.09
N GLU A 143 11.44 1.38 -3.26
CA GLU A 143 11.88 1.86 -4.56
C GLU A 143 11.39 3.28 -4.88
N TYR A 144 10.34 3.75 -4.21
CA TYR A 144 9.80 5.10 -4.39
C TYR A 144 10.73 6.16 -3.79
N PHE A 145 11.63 5.74 -2.89
CA PHE A 145 12.70 6.54 -2.32
C PHE A 145 14.06 6.28 -2.99
N GLY A 146 14.05 5.61 -4.16
CA GLY A 146 15.24 5.38 -4.98
C GLY A 146 15.79 6.67 -5.61
N PRO A 147 16.92 6.60 -6.35
CA PRO A 147 17.63 7.79 -6.83
C PRO A 147 16.88 8.60 -7.88
N ASN A 148 15.95 8.00 -8.62
CA ASN A 148 15.22 8.64 -9.72
C ASN A 148 13.73 8.22 -9.73
N PRO A 149 12.93 8.67 -8.74
CA PRO A 149 11.51 8.34 -8.72
C PRO A 149 10.77 9.04 -9.86
N THR A 150 9.76 8.39 -10.43
CA THR A 150 8.90 9.03 -11.42
C THR A 150 7.99 10.06 -10.77
N PRO A 151 7.45 11.05 -11.53
CA PRO A 151 6.47 11.99 -11.01
C PRO A 151 5.27 11.29 -10.34
N GLU A 152 4.83 10.15 -10.89
CA GLU A 152 3.73 9.36 -10.33
C GLU A 152 4.09 8.73 -8.98
N GLN A 153 5.32 8.22 -8.83
CA GLN A 153 5.77 7.68 -7.54
C GLN A 153 5.82 8.76 -6.46
N LEU A 154 6.31 9.97 -6.81
CA LEU A 154 6.32 11.10 -5.89
C LEU A 154 4.90 11.53 -5.52
N LEU A 155 4.01 11.60 -6.52
CA LEU A 155 2.61 11.98 -6.34
C LEU A 155 1.90 11.01 -5.42
N GLU A 156 1.96 9.71 -5.74
CA GLU A 156 1.35 8.63 -4.97
C GLU A 156 1.88 8.61 -3.53
N THR A 157 3.19 8.81 -3.32
CA THR A 157 3.74 8.87 -1.96
C THR A 157 3.12 10.01 -1.14
N VAL A 158 2.95 11.18 -1.75
CA VAL A 158 2.37 12.35 -1.05
C VAL A 158 0.88 12.18 -0.81
N GLU A 159 0.17 11.58 -1.76
CA GLU A 159 -1.24 11.22 -1.64
C GLU A 159 -1.45 10.23 -0.46
N HIS A 160 -0.60 9.20 -0.33
CA HIS A 160 -0.63 8.26 0.80
C HIS A 160 -0.31 8.96 2.14
N PHE A 161 0.65 9.88 2.18
CA PHE A 161 0.91 10.66 3.40
C PHE A 161 -0.29 11.53 3.79
N GLU A 162 -0.96 12.15 2.81
CA GLU A 162 -2.15 12.96 3.04
C GLU A 162 -3.31 12.12 3.58
N GLU A 163 -3.58 10.98 2.93
CA GLU A 163 -4.62 10.05 3.33
C GLU A 163 -4.38 9.57 4.76
N ASN A 164 -3.17 9.10 5.06
CA ASN A 164 -2.83 8.58 6.39
C ASN A 164 -2.95 9.63 7.51
N LEU A 165 -2.80 10.92 7.19
CA LEU A 165 -2.88 12.00 8.18
C LEU A 165 -4.25 12.67 8.28
N THR A 166 -5.11 12.49 7.27
CA THR A 166 -6.32 13.30 7.13
C THR A 166 -7.57 12.54 6.71
N ASP A 167 -7.44 11.25 6.39
CA ASP A 167 -8.47 10.40 5.76
C ASP A 167 -9.04 11.02 4.47
N LYS A 168 -8.24 11.85 3.80
CA LYS A 168 -8.58 12.54 2.56
C LYS A 168 -7.39 12.53 1.62
N VAL A 169 -7.69 12.48 0.32
CA VAL A 169 -6.68 12.60 -0.73
C VAL A 169 -7.14 13.60 -1.78
N ARG A 170 -6.24 14.47 -2.20
CA ARG A 170 -6.48 15.40 -3.29
C ARG A 170 -6.20 14.74 -4.62
N ILE A 171 -7.15 14.85 -5.55
CA ILE A 171 -6.94 14.36 -6.92
C ILE A 171 -6.12 15.39 -7.70
N HIS A 172 -4.88 15.04 -8.02
CA HIS A 172 -4.02 15.87 -8.86
C HIS A 172 -4.27 15.62 -10.35
N ARG A 173 -4.29 16.70 -11.14
CA ARG A 173 -4.55 16.69 -12.60
C ARG A 173 -3.54 17.58 -13.32
N PRO A 174 -3.27 17.37 -14.62
CA PRO A 174 -3.85 16.36 -15.52
C PRO A 174 -3.19 14.98 -15.41
N VAL A 175 -4.01 13.93 -15.49
CA VAL A 175 -3.58 12.52 -15.54
C VAL A 175 -3.96 11.95 -16.90
N HIS A 176 -3.00 11.32 -17.58
CA HIS A 176 -3.20 10.59 -18.81
C HIS A 176 -3.21 9.09 -18.50
N ALA A 177 -4.25 8.37 -18.91
CA ALA A 177 -4.35 6.93 -18.74
C ALA A 177 -4.10 6.22 -20.07
N VAL A 178 -3.24 5.21 -20.07
CA VAL A 178 -3.07 4.25 -21.16
C VAL A 178 -3.70 2.95 -20.72
N LEU A 179 -4.76 2.52 -21.42
CA LEU A 179 -5.39 1.22 -21.26
C LEU A 179 -4.88 0.31 -22.37
N GLU A 180 -4.35 -0.84 -21.99
CA GLU A 180 -3.99 -1.92 -22.90
C GLU A 180 -4.87 -3.12 -22.57
N VAL A 181 -5.51 -3.67 -23.60
CA VAL A 181 -6.40 -4.84 -23.48
C VAL A 181 -5.72 -5.99 -24.19
N GLY A 182 -5.51 -7.08 -23.44
CA GLY A 182 -4.89 -8.29 -23.94
C GLY A 182 -5.85 -9.17 -24.75
N GLU A 183 -5.31 -10.28 -25.21
CA GLU A 183 -6.08 -11.28 -25.96
C GLU A 183 -7.11 -11.99 -25.08
N ALA A 184 -8.23 -12.37 -25.66
CA ALA A 184 -9.28 -13.06 -24.92
C ALA A 184 -8.77 -14.39 -24.32
N ILE A 185 -9.03 -14.59 -23.02
CA ILE A 185 -8.81 -15.88 -22.38
C ILE A 185 -10.04 -16.77 -22.63
N GLU A 186 -9.82 -17.90 -23.30
CA GLU A 186 -10.83 -18.95 -23.44
C GLU A 186 -11.01 -19.67 -22.10
N VAL A 187 -12.27 -19.78 -21.65
CA VAL A 187 -12.62 -20.36 -20.35
C VAL A 187 -13.47 -21.58 -20.59
N SER A 188 -13.03 -22.73 -20.08
CA SER A 188 -13.81 -23.96 -20.09
C SER A 188 -15.08 -23.80 -19.25
N ALA A 189 -16.21 -24.32 -19.74
CA ALA A 189 -17.45 -24.40 -18.96
C ALA A 189 -17.37 -25.40 -17.80
N ALA A 190 -16.37 -26.30 -17.80
CA ALA A 190 -16.14 -27.28 -16.76
C ALA A 190 -15.05 -26.80 -15.79
N ARG A 191 -15.40 -26.72 -14.50
CA ARG A 191 -14.45 -26.42 -13.42
C ARG A 191 -13.71 -27.68 -13.00
N ASP A 192 -12.38 -27.67 -13.14
CA ASP A 192 -11.53 -28.70 -12.54
C ASP A 192 -11.44 -28.47 -11.03
N ARG A 193 -11.98 -29.40 -10.24
CA ARG A 193 -12.01 -29.33 -8.77
C ARG A 193 -10.72 -29.87 -8.13
N ASN A 194 -9.85 -30.51 -8.91
CA ASN A 194 -8.60 -31.09 -8.43
C ASN A 194 -7.38 -30.23 -8.74
N ALA A 195 -7.54 -29.14 -9.50
CA ALA A 195 -6.47 -28.20 -9.78
C ALA A 195 -6.11 -27.39 -8.52
N GLU A 196 -4.82 -27.41 -8.15
CA GLU A 196 -4.28 -26.66 -7.01
C GLU A 196 -4.42 -25.14 -7.19
N THR A 197 -4.41 -24.67 -8.45
CA THR A 197 -4.68 -23.27 -8.83
C THR A 197 -5.60 -23.26 -10.03
N ASP A 198 -6.57 -22.33 -10.06
CA ASP A 198 -7.45 -22.14 -11.21
C ASP A 198 -6.61 -21.79 -12.46
N PRO A 199 -6.66 -22.59 -13.55
CA PRO A 199 -5.86 -22.35 -14.74
C PRO A 199 -6.10 -20.98 -15.40
N VAL A 200 -7.33 -20.47 -15.31
CA VAL A 200 -7.68 -19.14 -15.83
C VAL A 200 -7.02 -18.07 -14.99
N MET A 201 -7.02 -18.21 -13.66
CA MET A 201 -6.36 -17.27 -12.75
C MET A 201 -4.84 -17.30 -12.89
N ALA A 202 -4.26 -18.49 -13.08
CA ALA A 202 -2.83 -18.64 -13.33
C ALA A 202 -2.42 -17.94 -14.64
N ARG A 203 -3.18 -18.17 -15.73
CA ARG A 203 -2.93 -17.51 -17.01
C ARG A 203 -3.12 -15.99 -16.92
N LEU A 204 -4.20 -15.53 -16.30
CA LEU A 204 -4.48 -14.09 -16.12
C LEU A 204 -3.33 -13.41 -15.35
N ARG A 205 -2.77 -14.05 -14.33
CA ARG A 205 -1.59 -13.53 -13.62
C ARG A 205 -0.40 -13.39 -14.57
N THR A 206 -0.06 -14.44 -15.31
CA THR A 206 1.07 -14.43 -16.25
C THR A 206 0.92 -13.38 -17.34
N ASP A 207 -0.27 -13.29 -17.96
CA ASP A 207 -0.55 -12.35 -19.03
C ASP A 207 -0.44 -10.90 -18.49
N LEU A 208 -1.04 -10.60 -17.33
CA LEU A 208 -0.93 -9.30 -16.67
C LEU A 208 0.50 -8.95 -16.25
N GLU A 209 1.30 -9.88 -15.72
CA GLU A 209 2.70 -9.66 -15.33
C GLU A 209 3.59 -9.33 -16.55
N SER A 210 3.35 -10.02 -17.66
CA SER A 210 4.02 -9.76 -18.93
C SER A 210 3.67 -8.38 -19.47
N MET A 211 2.37 -8.07 -19.54
CA MET A 211 1.89 -6.73 -19.90
C MET A 211 2.49 -5.69 -18.97
N LEU A 212 2.54 -5.95 -17.65
CA LEU A 212 3.10 -5.08 -16.59
C LEU A 212 4.56 -4.71 -16.88
N THR A 213 5.35 -5.70 -17.25
CA THR A 213 6.76 -5.54 -17.61
C THR A 213 6.92 -4.70 -18.88
N GLY A 214 6.11 -4.93 -19.92
CA GLY A 214 6.15 -4.20 -21.18
C GLY A 214 6.00 -2.68 -21.04
N LEU A 215 5.04 -2.19 -20.24
CA LEU A 215 4.90 -0.73 -20.06
C LEU A 215 5.91 -0.11 -19.09
N LYS A 216 6.79 -0.86 -18.39
CA LYS A 216 7.80 -0.23 -17.50
C LYS A 216 8.70 0.75 -18.27
N GLY A 217 8.95 0.48 -19.56
CA GLY A 217 9.70 1.36 -20.47
C GLY A 217 8.86 2.33 -21.31
N ARG A 218 7.51 2.27 -21.23
CA ARG A 218 6.65 3.13 -22.06
C ARG A 218 6.71 4.56 -21.56
N ARG A 219 7.05 5.47 -22.48
CA ARG A 219 7.03 6.91 -22.22
C ARG A 219 5.61 7.45 -22.39
N PRO A 220 5.29 8.58 -21.74
CA PRO A 220 4.03 9.25 -21.99
C PRO A 220 3.92 9.58 -23.49
N PRO A 221 2.79 9.32 -24.18
CA PRO A 221 2.61 9.75 -25.57
C PRO A 221 2.79 11.27 -25.72
N GLU A 222 3.30 11.76 -26.85
CA GLU A 222 3.44 13.23 -27.05
C GLU A 222 2.10 13.96 -26.99
#